data_AF-A0A348PE45-F1
#
_entry.id   AF-A0A348PE45-F1
#
_cell.length_a   1.000
_cell.length_b   1.000
_cell.length_c   1.000
_cell.angle_alpha   90.00
_cell.angle_beta   90.00
_cell.angle_gamma   90.00
#
_symmetry.space_group_name_H-M   'P 1'
#
loop_
_entity.id
_entity.type
_entity.pdbx_description
1 polymer ?
#
loop_
_entity_poly.entity_id
_entity_poly.type
_entity_poly.pdbx_seq_one_letter_code
_entity_poly.pdbx_strand_id
1 'polypeptide(L)'
;MNDIGHVGLTHGLGAAGAAHRVNEAAAAYRTSAQSEIAPSAPRWAEGRDRVELSDHARHLDAVRALPDVRMAKIEAIKQAIASGTYESPEKLQSAIDGLLRDVNG
;
A
#
# COMPACT_ATOMS: atom_id res chain seq x y z
N MET A 1 55.31 37.93 -12.62
CA MET A 1 56.09 37.25 -13.68
C MET A 1 55.74 35.78 -13.66
N ASN A 2 55.64 35.22 -14.86
CA ASN A 2 55.45 33.83 -15.26
C ASN A 2 53.99 33.39 -15.39
N ASP A 3 53.41 33.17 -16.58
CA ASP A 3 53.81 32.72 -17.93
C ASP A 3 53.06 31.42 -18.23
N ILE A 4 52.41 31.39 -19.38
CA ILE A 4 51.42 30.42 -19.82
C ILE A 4 52.11 29.46 -20.77
N GLY A 5 52.12 28.18 -20.45
CA GLY A 5 52.45 27.08 -21.36
C GLY A 5 52.25 25.77 -20.60
N HIS A 6 51.52 24.77 -21.06
CA HIS A 6 51.58 24.15 -22.38
C HIS A 6 50.27 23.37 -22.63
N VAL A 7 49.64 23.62 -23.77
CA VAL A 7 48.49 22.87 -24.31
C VAL A 7 49.01 21.85 -25.33
N GLY A 8 48.50 20.62 -25.25
CA GLY A 8 48.60 19.57 -26.27
C GLY A 8 48.96 18.20 -25.68
N LEU A 9 48.50 17.04 -26.16
CA LEU A 9 47.38 16.59 -27.01
C LEU A 9 47.47 15.04 -26.97
N THR A 10 46.32 14.34 -26.95
CA THR A 10 46.06 13.01 -27.57
C THR A 10 46.84 11.75 -27.16
N HIS A 11 46.10 10.74 -26.65
CA HIS A 11 45.93 9.34 -27.14
C HIS A 11 45.27 8.50 -26.02
N GLY A 12 44.28 7.62 -26.22
CA GLY A 12 43.65 7.09 -27.42
C GLY A 12 42.40 6.24 -27.10
N LEU A 13 41.49 6.25 -28.07
CA LEU A 13 40.63 5.18 -28.60
C LEU A 13 40.20 4.00 -27.71
N GLY A 14 38.87 3.87 -27.58
CA GLY A 14 38.16 2.66 -27.15
C GLY A 14 36.64 2.77 -27.38
N ALA A 15 36.24 2.95 -28.65
CA ALA A 15 34.84 3.21 -29.07
C ALA A 15 33.87 2.01 -28.96
N ALA A 16 34.22 0.95 -28.24
CA ALA A 16 33.37 -0.25 -28.11
C ALA A 16 32.50 -0.28 -26.83
N GLY A 17 32.79 0.55 -25.82
CA GLY A 17 32.05 0.54 -24.55
C GLY A 17 30.94 1.59 -24.42
N ALA A 18 30.99 2.67 -25.21
CA ALA A 18 30.07 3.79 -25.05
C ALA A 18 28.64 3.46 -25.51
N ALA A 19 28.49 2.74 -26.63
CA ALA A 19 27.18 2.36 -27.16
C ALA A 19 26.43 1.37 -26.25
N HIS A 20 27.15 0.49 -25.54
CA HIS A 20 26.55 -0.53 -24.67
C HIS A 20 25.92 0.09 -23.42
N ARG A 21 26.54 1.13 -22.83
CA ARG A 21 26.02 1.82 -21.63
C ARG A 21 24.76 2.64 -21.90
N VAL A 22 24.65 3.25 -23.09
CA VAL A 22 23.46 4.01 -23.47
C VAL A 22 22.28 3.06 -23.73
N ASN A 23 22.53 1.88 -24.28
CA ASN A 23 21.49 0.88 -24.53
C ASN A 23 20.94 0.27 -23.23
N GLU A 24 21.81 -0.05 -22.26
CA GLU A 24 21.39 -0.62 -20.97
C GLU A 24 20.58 0.38 -20.12
N ALA A 25 21.02 1.64 -20.05
CA ALA A 25 20.26 2.69 -19.37
C ALA A 25 18.90 2.97 -20.03
N ALA A 26 18.83 2.91 -21.37
CA ALA A 26 17.58 3.07 -22.11
C ALA A 26 16.66 1.84 -22.00
N ALA A 27 17.20 0.63 -21.79
CA ALA A 27 16.43 -0.57 -21.52
C ALA A 27 15.83 -0.56 -20.10
N ALA A 28 16.60 -0.14 -19.10
CA ALA A 28 16.12 0.01 -17.73
C ALA A 28 14.99 1.05 -17.64
N TYR A 29 15.12 2.19 -18.32
CA TYR A 29 14.08 3.21 -18.39
C TYR A 29 12.81 2.71 -19.11
N ARG A 30 12.94 1.89 -20.16
CA ARG A 30 11.78 1.28 -20.85
C ARG A 30 11.06 0.24 -19.99
N THR A 31 11.80 -0.60 -19.27
CA THR A 31 11.23 -1.57 -18.32
C THR A 31 10.49 -0.91 -17.16
N SER A 32 11.03 0.19 -16.60
CA SER A 32 10.33 0.92 -15.54
C SER A 32 9.12 1.69 -16.07
N ALA A 33 9.19 2.24 -17.29
CA ALA A 33 8.07 2.95 -17.92
C ALA A 33 6.92 2.03 -18.37
N GLN A 34 7.17 0.75 -18.64
CA GLN A 34 6.13 -0.23 -19.02
C GLN A 34 5.38 -0.83 -17.83
N SER A 35 5.84 -0.63 -16.59
CA SER A 35 5.16 -1.15 -15.39
C SER A 35 4.06 -0.24 -14.85
N GLU A 36 3.86 0.95 -15.44
CA GLU A 36 2.74 1.83 -15.14
C GLU A 36 1.79 1.88 -16.34
N ILE A 37 1.13 0.75 -16.63
CA ILE A 37 -0.13 0.80 -17.37
C ILE A 37 -1.18 1.33 -16.40
N ALA A 38 -1.11 2.62 -16.12
CA ALA A 38 -2.26 3.34 -15.63
C ALA A 38 -3.34 3.21 -16.72
N PRO A 39 -4.59 2.83 -16.39
CA PRO A 39 -5.66 2.83 -17.38
C PRO A 39 -5.72 4.23 -17.99
N SER A 40 -5.65 4.32 -19.32
CA SER A 40 -5.81 5.58 -20.03
C SER A 40 -7.14 6.19 -19.61
N ALA A 41 -7.08 7.19 -18.74
CA ALA A 41 -8.26 7.89 -18.30
C ALA A 41 -8.89 8.55 -19.55
N PRO A 42 -10.21 8.42 -19.73
CA PRO A 42 -10.86 8.93 -20.92
C PRO A 42 -10.68 10.45 -21.03
N ARG A 43 -10.54 10.96 -22.26
CA ARG A 43 -10.26 12.38 -22.59
C ARG A 43 -11.21 13.41 -21.96
N TRP A 44 -12.37 13.01 -21.45
CA TRP A 44 -13.26 13.87 -20.66
C TRP A 44 -12.74 14.20 -19.25
N ALA A 45 -11.62 13.62 -18.83
CA ALA A 45 -10.97 13.90 -17.55
C ALA A 45 -10.01 15.11 -17.59
N GLU A 46 -9.71 15.65 -18.78
CA GLU A 46 -8.83 16.82 -18.95
C GLU A 46 -9.60 18.11 -18.58
N GLY A 47 -9.67 18.44 -17.29
CA GLY A 47 -10.23 19.73 -16.82
C GLY A 47 -11.19 19.66 -15.64
N ARG A 48 -11.25 18.55 -14.90
CA ARG A 48 -12.02 18.48 -13.64
C ARG A 48 -11.10 18.29 -12.46
N ASP A 49 -11.36 19.04 -11.39
CA ASP A 49 -10.68 18.91 -10.12
C ASP A 49 -10.82 17.48 -9.59
N ARG A 50 -9.69 16.90 -9.18
CA ARG A 50 -9.61 15.57 -8.58
C ARG A 50 -9.89 15.70 -7.09
N VAL A 51 -10.98 15.08 -6.63
CA VAL A 51 -11.29 14.97 -5.21
C VAL A 51 -10.83 13.61 -4.71
N GLU A 52 -9.87 13.61 -3.79
CA GLU A 52 -9.42 12.40 -3.11
C GLU A 52 -10.06 12.32 -1.72
N LEU A 53 -10.67 11.18 -1.39
CA LEU A 53 -11.20 10.91 -0.05
C LEU A 53 -10.13 10.18 0.77
N SER A 54 -9.83 10.69 1.96
CA SER A 54 -8.90 10.02 2.86
C SER A 54 -9.44 8.66 3.32
N ASP A 55 -8.55 7.70 3.54
CA ASP A 55 -8.97 6.39 4.05
C ASP A 55 -9.66 6.50 5.39
N HIS A 56 -9.23 7.41 6.27
CA HIS A 56 -9.89 7.68 7.54
C HIS A 56 -11.35 8.11 7.35
N ALA A 57 -11.65 8.96 6.38
CA ALA A 57 -13.01 9.37 6.09
C ALA A 57 -13.87 8.21 5.60
N ARG A 58 -13.32 7.30 4.77
CA ARG A 58 -14.01 6.06 4.36
C ARG A 58 -14.34 5.16 5.54
N HIS A 59 -13.39 4.99 6.48
CA HIS A 59 -13.62 4.15 7.67
C HIS A 59 -14.66 4.76 8.60
N LEU A 60 -14.63 6.09 8.83
CA LEU A 60 -15.61 6.78 9.65
C LEU A 60 -17.02 6.72 9.05
N ASP A 61 -17.13 6.82 7.73
CA ASP A 61 -18.40 6.68 7.02
C ASP A 61 -18.96 5.27 7.16
N ALA A 62 -18.11 4.24 7.04
CA ALA A 62 -18.49 2.86 7.29
C ALA A 62 -18.98 2.63 8.73
N VAL A 63 -18.35 3.25 9.73
CA VAL A 63 -18.80 3.19 11.13
C VAL A 63 -20.15 3.87 11.32
N ARG A 64 -20.38 5.02 10.66
CA ARG A 64 -21.67 5.74 10.71
C ARG A 64 -22.81 4.97 10.04
N ALA A 65 -22.50 4.16 9.03
CA ALA A 65 -23.48 3.31 8.37
C ALA A 65 -23.85 2.05 9.19
N LEU A 66 -23.14 1.76 10.29
CA LEU A 66 -23.49 0.65 11.16
C LEU A 66 -24.75 0.97 11.97
N PRO A 67 -25.65 -0.01 12.16
CA PRO A 67 -26.81 0.18 13.01
C PRO A 67 -26.38 0.33 14.48
N ASP A 68 -27.14 1.13 15.24
CA ASP A 68 -26.96 1.31 16.69
C ASP A 68 -26.90 -0.04 17.43
N VAL A 69 -27.69 -1.01 16.97
CA VAL A 69 -27.74 -2.36 17.52
C VAL A 69 -27.63 -3.39 16.41
N ARG A 70 -26.62 -4.27 16.51
CA ARG A 70 -26.44 -5.42 15.60
C ARG A 70 -27.35 -6.58 15.97
N MET A 71 -28.67 -6.39 15.76
CA MET A 71 -29.71 -7.37 16.12
C MET A 71 -29.45 -8.77 15.56
N ALA A 72 -29.00 -8.89 14.30
CA ALA A 72 -28.68 -10.18 13.69
C ALA A 72 -27.60 -10.95 14.47
N LYS A 73 -26.57 -10.26 14.96
CA LYS A 73 -25.51 -10.88 15.78
C LYS A 73 -26.05 -11.33 17.14
N ILE A 74 -26.93 -10.52 17.74
CA ILE A 74 -27.57 -10.86 19.03
C ILE A 74 -28.41 -12.11 18.88
N GLU A 75 -29.26 -12.19 17.86
CA GLU A 75 -30.12 -13.36 17.63
C GLU A 75 -29.30 -14.62 17.35
N ALA A 76 -28.24 -14.53 16.55
CA ALA A 76 -27.33 -15.66 16.32
C ALA A 76 -26.67 -16.16 17.62
N ILE A 77 -26.25 -15.24 18.50
CA ILE A 77 -25.67 -15.59 19.81
C ILE A 77 -26.72 -16.22 20.72
N LYS A 78 -27.94 -15.66 20.79
CA LYS A 78 -29.04 -16.24 21.58
C LYS A 78 -29.35 -17.67 21.13
N GLN A 79 -29.39 -17.91 19.83
CA GLN A 79 -29.58 -19.25 19.27
C GLN A 79 -28.43 -20.18 19.66
N ALA A 80 -27.18 -19.74 19.54
CA ALA A 80 -26.02 -20.54 19.94
C ALA A 80 -26.01 -20.89 21.44
N ILE A 81 -26.50 -19.99 22.29
CA ILE A 81 -26.65 -20.25 23.74
C ILE A 81 -27.75 -21.28 23.95
N ALA A 82 -28.91 -21.11 23.29
CA ALA A 82 -30.02 -22.04 23.40
C ALA A 82 -29.68 -23.46 22.88
N SER A 83 -28.85 -23.57 21.84
CA SER A 83 -28.35 -24.85 21.32
C SER A 83 -27.17 -25.41 22.12
N GLY A 84 -26.66 -24.69 23.11
CA GLY A 84 -25.48 -25.10 23.90
C GLY A 84 -24.16 -25.08 23.13
N THR A 85 -24.13 -24.54 21.91
CA THR A 85 -22.93 -24.46 21.05
C THR A 85 -22.17 -23.14 21.22
N TYR A 86 -22.64 -22.28 22.12
CA TYR A 86 -21.96 -21.02 22.41
C TYR A 86 -20.63 -21.24 23.11
N GLU A 87 -20.59 -22.19 24.05
CA GLU A 87 -19.42 -22.54 24.85
C GLU A 87 -18.50 -23.47 24.06
N SER A 88 -17.40 -22.93 23.55
CA SER A 88 -16.32 -23.71 22.94
C SER A 88 -15.06 -23.63 23.79
N PRO A 89 -14.17 -24.64 23.76
CA PRO A 89 -12.93 -24.63 24.53
C PRO A 89 -12.09 -23.36 24.30
N GLU A 90 -12.07 -22.87 23.06
CA GLU A 90 -11.28 -21.69 22.66
C GLU A 90 -11.86 -20.40 23.25
N LYS A 91 -13.19 -20.27 23.26
CA LYS A 91 -13.86 -19.12 23.88
C LYS A 91 -13.70 -19.12 25.39
N LEU A 92 -13.77 -20.29 26.01
CA LEU A 92 -13.55 -20.44 27.45
C LEU A 92 -12.11 -20.05 27.84
N GLN A 93 -11.11 -20.54 27.09
CA GLN A 93 -9.72 -20.16 27.33
C GLN A 93 -9.52 -18.64 27.19
N SER A 94 -10.08 -18.05 26.13
CA SER A 94 -10.00 -16.60 25.90
C SER A 94 -10.67 -15.80 27.02
N ALA A 95 -11.81 -16.29 27.53
CA ALA A 95 -12.52 -15.67 28.64
C ALA A 95 -11.73 -15.76 29.95
N ILE A 96 -11.09 -16.91 30.22
CA ILE A 96 -10.23 -17.12 31.39
C ILE A 96 -9.02 -16.19 31.33
N ASP A 97 -8.35 -16.10 30.18
CA ASP A 97 -7.18 -15.23 30.00
C ASP A 97 -7.55 -13.74 30.16
N GLY A 98 -8.73 -13.34 29.69
CA GLY A 98 -9.28 -12.01 29.90
C GLY A 98 -9.57 -11.72 31.38
N LEU A 99 -10.22 -12.65 32.07
CA LEU A 99 -10.51 -12.53 33.50
C LEU A 99 -9.22 -12.42 34.33
N LEU A 100 -8.21 -13.25 34.05
CA LEU A 100 -6.91 -13.18 34.72
C LEU A 100 -6.21 -11.84 34.49
N ARG A 101 -6.34 -11.26 33.30
CA ARG A 101 -5.81 -9.92 33.01
C ARG A 101 -6.52 -8.84 33.82
N ASP A 102 -7.85 -8.89 33.89
CA ASP A 102 -8.65 -7.89 34.60
C ASP A 102 -8.42 -7.93 36.12
N VAL A 103 -8.15 -9.12 36.70
CA VAL A 103 -7.89 -9.27 38.14
C VAL A 103 -6.46 -8.90 38.53
N ASN A 104 -5.49 -9.05 37.62
CA ASN A 104 -4.08 -8.77 37.87
C ASN A 104 -3.61 -7.39 37.36
N GLY A 105 -4.51 -6.58 36.76
CA GLY A 105 -4.26 -5.20 36.32
C GLY A 105 -4.73 -4.19 37.36
#